data_AF-A0A8J3D099-F1
#
_entry.id   AF-A0A8J3D099-F1
#
_cell.length_a   1.000
_cell.length_b   1.000
_cell.length_c   1.000
_cell.angle_alpha   90.00
_cell.angle_beta   90.00
_cell.angle_gamma   90.00
#
_symmetry.space_group_name_H-M   'P 1'
#
loop_
_entity.id
_entity.type
_entity.pdbx_description
1 polymer ?
#
loop_
_entity_poly.entity_id
_entity_poly.type
_entity_poly.pdbx_seq_one_letter_code
_entity_poly.pdbx_strand_id
1 'polypeptide(L)'
;MIKEKIKFIDYWAKQLVLQEQIEEIKSSTFTKIIFSIDGLLFILHILIITPLLSDPIYDVRSENGYPEMYQYFKEFIIVVLLLRIVLKTKIITFLIWVFLFAYLLFDDSFQIHENVGYYLANTLSLPPLLGLRIQDFGELLVSFTVFSVLCLFLLLFYRTAPVLFQRATIVFFILLCMLAFFGIVVDMLHVVVASKRITNYVLGSIEDGGEMLVVSLMTVYAYYLNFCYSSQLLRS
;
A
#
# COMPACT_ATOMS: atom_id res chain seq x y z
N MET A 1 -21.53 -19.77 -35.67
CA MET A 1 -20.26 -20.40 -36.10
C MET A 1 -19.11 -19.43 -36.41
N ILE A 2 -19.09 -18.63 -37.49
CA ILE A 2 -17.93 -17.76 -37.81
C ILE A 2 -17.72 -16.64 -36.77
N LYS A 3 -18.79 -15.95 -36.34
CA LYS A 3 -18.71 -14.90 -35.30
C LYS A 3 -18.23 -15.41 -33.93
N GLU A 4 -18.51 -16.68 -33.61
CA GLU A 4 -18.07 -17.30 -32.36
C GLU A 4 -16.58 -17.67 -32.42
N LYS A 5 -16.10 -18.16 -33.57
CA LYS A 5 -14.66 -18.39 -33.79
C LYS A 5 -13.85 -17.10 -33.68
N ILE A 6 -14.36 -15.98 -34.21
CA ILE A 6 -13.68 -14.68 -34.12
C ILE A 6 -13.61 -14.21 -32.65
N LYS A 7 -14.72 -14.26 -31.90
CA LYS A 7 -14.72 -13.91 -30.47
C LYS A 7 -13.77 -14.77 -29.64
N PHE A 8 -13.67 -16.06 -29.97
CA PHE A 8 -12.75 -16.97 -29.30
C PHE A 8 -11.28 -16.61 -29.57
N ILE A 9 -10.93 -16.33 -30.82
CA ILE A 9 -9.56 -15.91 -31.20
C ILE A 9 -9.20 -14.58 -30.53
N ASP A 10 -10.11 -13.59 -30.55
CA ASP A 10 -9.91 -12.29 -29.89
C ASP A 10 -9.71 -12.43 -28.37
N TYR A 11 -10.43 -13.34 -27.73
CA TYR A 11 -10.28 -13.62 -26.30
C TYR A 11 -8.89 -14.18 -25.99
N TRP A 12 -8.44 -15.19 -26.73
CA TRP A 12 -7.12 -15.79 -26.52
C TRP A 12 -5.98 -14.84 -26.86
N ALA A 13 -6.11 -14.05 -27.93
CA ALA A 13 -5.13 -13.02 -28.26
C ALA A 13 -4.98 -12.00 -27.11
N LYS A 14 -6.09 -11.56 -26.50
CA LYS A 14 -6.04 -10.67 -25.34
C LYS A 14 -5.38 -11.33 -24.12
N GLN A 15 -5.69 -12.60 -23.85
CA GLN A 15 -5.06 -13.33 -22.74
C GLN A 15 -3.57 -13.50 -22.94
N LEU A 16 -3.12 -13.84 -24.15
CA LEU A 16 -1.70 -13.97 -24.48
C LEU A 16 -0.95 -12.65 -24.27
N VAL A 17 -1.48 -11.53 -24.78
CA VAL A 17 -0.88 -10.21 -24.58
C VAL A 17 -0.83 -9.83 -23.09
N LEU A 18 -1.87 -10.15 -22.32
CA LEU A 18 -1.89 -9.95 -20.87
C LEU A 18 -0.81 -10.77 -20.16
N GLN A 19 -0.64 -12.03 -20.53
CA GLN A 19 0.40 -12.91 -19.96
C GLN A 19 1.80 -12.39 -20.29
N GLU A 20 2.06 -11.99 -21.53
CA GLU A 20 3.34 -11.41 -21.95
C GLU A 20 3.67 -10.13 -21.15
N GLN A 21 2.71 -9.22 -20.99
CA GLN A 21 2.90 -8.00 -20.20
C GLN A 21 3.19 -8.31 -18.72
N ILE A 22 2.50 -9.31 -18.15
CA ILE A 22 2.73 -9.74 -16.77
C ILE A 22 4.15 -10.31 -16.61
N GLU A 23 4.59 -11.16 -17.53
CA GLU A 23 5.94 -11.74 -17.50
C GLU A 23 7.03 -10.67 -17.72
N GLU A 24 6.78 -9.69 -18.58
CA GLU A 24 7.69 -8.55 -18.77
C GLU A 24 7.82 -7.72 -17.49
N ILE A 25 6.72 -7.50 -16.77
CA ILE A 25 6.73 -6.73 -15.52
C ILE A 25 7.34 -7.51 -14.37
N LYS A 26 7.05 -8.81 -14.26
CA LYS A 26 7.72 -9.71 -13.30
C LYS A 26 9.23 -9.73 -13.54
N SER A 27 9.64 -9.77 -14.80
CA SER A 27 11.06 -9.80 -15.19
C SER A 27 11.72 -8.43 -15.21
N SER A 28 10.94 -7.35 -15.09
CA SER A 28 11.46 -5.98 -15.12
C SER A 28 12.45 -5.73 -13.98
N THR A 29 13.50 -4.99 -14.29
CA THR A 29 14.50 -4.56 -13.33
C THR A 29 13.87 -3.80 -12.16
N PHE A 30 12.81 -3.03 -12.41
CA PHE A 30 12.09 -2.28 -11.37
C PHE A 30 11.49 -3.21 -10.31
N THR A 31 10.67 -4.18 -10.71
CA THR A 31 10.05 -5.14 -9.79
C THR A 31 11.10 -5.92 -9.00
N LYS A 32 12.17 -6.36 -9.68
CA LYS A 32 13.28 -7.07 -9.03
C LYS A 32 13.97 -6.22 -7.97
N ILE A 33 14.24 -4.95 -8.26
CA ILE A 33 14.86 -4.02 -7.30
C ILE A 33 13.95 -3.85 -6.08
N ILE A 34 12.64 -3.61 -6.29
CA ILE A 34 11.70 -3.35 -5.20
C ILE A 34 11.74 -4.47 -4.15
N PHE A 35 11.55 -5.71 -4.60
CA PHE A 35 11.53 -6.87 -3.71
C PHE A 35 12.92 -7.29 -3.22
N SER A 36 14.00 -7.00 -3.96
CA SER A 36 15.35 -7.30 -3.48
C SER A 36 15.73 -6.40 -2.30
N ILE A 37 15.32 -5.13 -2.32
CA ILE A 37 15.54 -4.22 -1.19
C ILE A 37 14.69 -4.63 0.00
N ASP A 38 13.40 -4.99 -0.20
CA ASP A 38 12.57 -5.54 0.89
C ASP A 38 13.23 -6.78 1.53
N GLY A 39 13.70 -7.71 0.70
CA GLY A 39 14.38 -8.92 1.16
C GLY A 39 15.67 -8.63 1.92
N LEU A 40 16.47 -7.66 1.45
CA LEU A 40 17.68 -7.21 2.14
C LEU A 40 17.34 -6.61 3.51
N LEU A 41 16.37 -5.70 3.58
CA LEU A 41 15.93 -5.07 4.83
C LEU A 41 15.41 -6.12 5.83
N PHE A 42 14.65 -7.11 5.36
CA PHE A 42 14.17 -8.19 6.21
C PHE A 42 15.30 -9.12 6.70
N ILE A 43 16.33 -9.36 5.87
CA ILE A 43 17.54 -10.09 6.32
C ILE A 43 18.26 -9.29 7.40
N LEU A 44 18.44 -7.98 7.20
CA LEU A 44 19.09 -7.10 8.18
C LEU A 44 18.32 -7.08 9.50
N HIS A 45 16.98 -7.01 9.45
CA HIS A 45 16.10 -7.15 10.60
C HIS A 45 16.36 -8.45 11.41
N ILE A 46 16.46 -9.60 10.73
CA ILE A 46 16.76 -10.87 11.40
C ILE A 46 18.16 -10.84 12.04
N LEU A 47 19.14 -10.22 11.37
CA LEU A 47 20.52 -10.14 11.87
C LEU A 47 20.65 -9.30 13.14
N ILE A 48 19.70 -8.41 13.45
CA ILE A 48 19.69 -7.60 14.68
C ILE A 48 19.58 -8.45 15.95
N ILE A 49 19.01 -9.65 15.84
CA ILE A 49 18.94 -10.60 16.97
C ILE A 49 20.34 -11.15 17.29
N THR A 50 21.30 -11.02 16.38
CA THR A 50 22.66 -11.54 16.52
C THR A 50 23.65 -10.47 16.98
N PRO A 51 24.81 -10.83 17.54
CA PRO A 51 25.84 -9.85 17.88
C PRO A 51 26.50 -9.17 16.66
N LEU A 52 26.24 -9.64 15.43
CA LEU A 52 26.87 -9.10 14.22
C LEU A 52 26.33 -7.71 13.86
N LEU A 53 25.06 -7.45 14.17
CA LEU A 53 24.36 -6.21 13.88
C LEU A 53 23.43 -5.94 15.06
N SER A 54 23.47 -4.75 15.65
CA SER A 54 22.62 -4.42 16.82
C SER A 54 22.07 -3.00 16.77
N ASP A 55 22.29 -2.31 15.65
CA ASP A 55 21.78 -0.97 15.44
C ASP A 55 20.27 -1.06 15.09
N PRO A 56 19.38 -0.44 15.89
CA PRO A 56 17.94 -0.46 15.66
C PRO A 56 17.52 0.13 14.31
N ILE A 57 18.36 0.94 13.64
CA ILE A 57 18.02 1.55 12.34
C ILE A 57 17.68 0.53 11.24
N TYR A 58 18.13 -0.72 11.42
CA TYR A 58 17.87 -1.82 10.50
C TYR A 58 16.64 -2.66 10.88
N ASP A 59 16.03 -2.38 12.03
CA ASP A 59 14.86 -3.13 12.53
C ASP A 59 13.66 -2.72 11.71
N VAL A 60 12.94 -3.70 11.18
CA VAL A 60 11.72 -3.45 10.39
C VAL A 60 10.64 -2.76 11.23
N ARG A 61 10.76 -2.82 12.55
CA ARG A 61 9.84 -2.21 13.52
C ARG A 61 10.32 -0.88 14.06
N SER A 62 11.46 -0.38 13.58
CA SER A 62 12.00 0.89 14.08
C SER A 62 11.31 2.04 13.39
N GLU A 63 10.69 2.90 14.20
CA GLU A 63 10.40 4.28 13.80
C GLU A 63 11.68 4.96 13.30
N ASN A 64 11.54 5.71 12.23
CA ASN A 64 12.54 6.38 11.42
C ASN A 64 13.69 5.49 10.90
N GLY A 65 13.49 4.17 10.88
CA GLY A 65 14.47 3.20 10.38
C GLY A 65 14.60 3.20 8.85
N TYR A 66 15.61 2.50 8.33
CA TYR A 66 15.73 2.29 6.88
C TYR A 66 14.51 1.61 6.24
N PRO A 67 13.85 0.63 6.89
CA PRO A 67 12.63 0.02 6.35
C PRO A 67 11.49 1.03 6.14
N GLU A 68 11.25 1.88 7.12
CA GLU A 68 10.20 2.89 7.06
C GLU A 68 10.50 3.98 6.01
N MET A 69 11.73 4.50 5.99
CA MET A 69 12.17 5.46 4.97
C MET A 69 12.03 4.89 3.54
N TYR A 70 12.18 3.57 3.40
CA TYR A 70 11.96 2.90 2.13
C TYR A 70 10.47 2.74 1.79
N GLN A 71 9.59 2.56 2.78
CA GLN A 71 8.14 2.66 2.57
C GLN A 71 7.75 4.05 2.06
N TYR A 72 8.22 5.13 2.69
CA TYR A 72 7.97 6.50 2.22
C TYR A 72 8.38 6.70 0.76
N PHE A 73 9.56 6.17 0.40
CA PHE A 73 10.04 6.24 -0.98
C PHE A 73 9.13 5.49 -1.96
N LYS A 74 8.62 4.31 -1.57
CA LYS A 74 7.68 3.53 -2.38
C LYS A 74 6.34 4.27 -2.57
N GLU A 75 5.81 4.89 -1.52
CA GLU A 75 4.59 5.69 -1.60
C GLU A 75 4.77 6.93 -2.48
N PHE A 76 5.90 7.61 -2.36
CA PHE A 76 6.27 8.69 -3.27
C PHE A 76 6.30 8.22 -4.74
N ILE A 77 6.88 7.05 -5.01
CA ILE A 77 6.85 6.46 -6.36
C ILE A 77 5.42 6.22 -6.82
N ILE A 78 4.53 5.68 -5.98
CA ILE A 78 3.12 5.47 -6.33
C ILE A 78 2.47 6.81 -6.72
N VAL A 79 2.65 7.86 -5.92
CA VAL A 79 2.12 9.21 -6.20
C VAL A 79 2.60 9.72 -7.56
N VAL A 80 3.91 9.64 -7.84
CA VAL A 80 4.50 10.08 -9.11
C VAL A 80 3.96 9.28 -10.30
N LEU A 81 3.86 7.96 -10.16
CA LEU A 81 3.35 7.07 -11.20
C LEU A 81 1.88 7.33 -11.51
N LEU A 82 1.04 7.54 -10.49
CA LEU A 82 -0.37 7.86 -10.67
C LEU A 82 -0.57 9.26 -11.28
N LEU A 83 0.21 10.26 -10.84
CA LEU A 83 0.22 11.58 -11.47
C LEU A 83 0.61 11.50 -12.95
N ARG A 84 1.61 10.69 -13.30
CA ARG A 84 2.00 10.48 -14.70
C ARG A 84 0.85 9.90 -15.53
N ILE A 85 0.05 8.99 -14.96
CA ILE A 85 -1.17 8.48 -15.61
C ILE A 85 -2.16 9.62 -15.85
N VAL A 86 -2.46 10.44 -14.84
CA VAL A 86 -3.37 11.60 -14.98
C VAL A 86 -2.88 12.55 -16.08
N LEU A 87 -1.60 12.89 -16.08
CA LEU A 87 -1.02 13.85 -17.01
C LEU A 87 -1.08 13.37 -18.47
N LYS A 88 -0.82 12.07 -18.71
CA LYS A 88 -0.85 11.49 -20.06
C LYS A 88 -2.25 11.12 -20.55
N THR A 89 -3.07 10.53 -19.68
CA THR A 89 -4.42 10.02 -20.06
C THR A 89 -5.53 11.06 -19.95
N LYS A 90 -5.31 12.13 -19.16
CA LYS A 90 -6.34 13.08 -18.71
C LYS A 90 -7.49 12.43 -17.93
N ILE A 91 -7.32 11.20 -17.43
CA ILE A 91 -8.27 10.53 -16.54
C ILE A 91 -8.09 11.09 -15.13
N ILE A 92 -8.74 12.23 -14.86
CA ILE A 92 -8.61 12.98 -13.60
C ILE A 92 -9.09 12.19 -12.38
N THR A 93 -9.91 11.14 -12.54
CA THR A 93 -10.41 10.34 -11.42
C THR A 93 -9.28 9.63 -10.67
N PHE A 94 -8.12 9.38 -11.31
CA PHE A 94 -6.92 8.89 -10.63
C PHE A 94 -6.39 9.85 -9.55
N LEU A 95 -6.79 11.13 -9.55
CA LEU A 95 -6.43 12.05 -8.48
C LEU A 95 -6.94 11.60 -7.10
N ILE A 96 -8.04 10.82 -7.04
CA ILE A 96 -8.52 10.25 -5.77
C ILE A 96 -7.44 9.38 -5.13
N TRP A 97 -6.79 8.51 -5.91
CA TRP A 97 -5.70 7.67 -5.44
C TRP A 97 -4.41 8.46 -5.21
N VAL A 98 -4.12 9.46 -6.05
CA VAL A 98 -2.98 10.37 -5.82
C VAL A 98 -3.09 11.06 -4.46
N PHE A 99 -4.26 11.62 -4.14
CA PHE A 99 -4.46 12.31 -2.87
C PHE A 99 -4.42 11.35 -1.68
N LEU A 100 -4.95 10.13 -1.83
CA LEU A 100 -4.82 9.11 -0.78
C LEU A 100 -3.37 8.75 -0.51
N PHE A 101 -2.59 8.37 -1.53
CA PHE A 101 -1.19 7.97 -1.33
C PHE A 101 -0.30 9.14 -0.92
N ALA A 102 -0.61 10.37 -1.34
CA ALA A 102 0.06 11.56 -0.83
C ALA A 102 -0.29 11.80 0.64
N TYR A 103 -1.55 11.57 1.03
CA TYR A 103 -1.94 11.60 2.43
C TYR A 103 -1.16 10.56 3.23
N LEU A 104 -1.14 9.27 2.84
CA LEU A 104 -0.40 8.21 3.55
C LEU A 104 1.08 8.57 3.73
N LEU A 105 1.74 9.03 2.66
CA LEU A 105 3.13 9.48 2.72
C LEU A 105 3.35 10.61 3.74
N PHE A 106 2.48 11.61 3.75
CA PHE A 106 2.59 12.70 4.71
C PHE A 106 2.16 12.29 6.12
N ASP A 107 1.21 11.37 6.21
CA ASP A 107 0.72 10.84 7.46
C ASP A 107 1.84 10.11 8.19
N ASP A 108 2.52 9.18 7.53
CA ASP A 108 3.58 8.39 8.14
C ASP A 108 4.81 9.27 8.43
N SER A 109 5.23 10.11 7.48
CA SER A 109 6.43 10.96 7.66
C SER A 109 6.28 12.09 8.69
N PHE A 110 5.05 12.53 8.98
CA PHE A 110 4.77 13.56 10.00
C PHE A 110 3.96 13.03 11.19
N GLN A 111 3.71 11.71 11.25
CA GLN A 111 2.91 11.04 12.26
C GLN A 111 1.56 11.76 12.48
N ILE A 112 0.84 12.07 11.40
CA ILE A 112 -0.38 12.91 11.49
C ILE A 112 -1.46 12.16 12.27
N HIS A 113 -1.67 10.87 12.00
CA HIS A 113 -2.67 10.04 12.66
C HIS A 113 -2.36 9.82 14.13
N GLU A 114 -1.09 9.71 14.51
CA GLU A 114 -0.68 9.64 15.93
C GLU A 114 -0.97 10.96 16.64
N ASN A 115 -0.52 12.09 16.07
CA ASN A 115 -0.66 13.41 16.69
C ASN A 115 -2.13 13.85 16.78
N VAL A 116 -2.88 13.68 15.69
CA VAL A 116 -4.32 13.99 15.65
C VAL A 116 -5.11 12.98 16.47
N GLY A 117 -4.73 11.70 16.43
CA GLY A 117 -5.33 10.64 17.23
C GLY A 117 -5.20 10.91 18.72
N TYR A 118 -4.00 11.25 19.19
CA TYR A 118 -3.75 11.68 20.57
C TYR A 118 -4.60 12.89 20.96
N TYR A 119 -4.68 13.91 20.10
CA TYR A 119 -5.52 15.08 20.36
C TYR A 119 -7.01 14.73 20.49
N LEU A 120 -7.55 13.92 19.57
CA LEU A 120 -8.95 13.50 19.56
C LEU A 120 -9.28 12.59 20.76
N ALA A 121 -8.40 11.64 21.06
CA ALA A 121 -8.49 10.75 22.21
C ALA A 121 -8.69 11.51 23.53
N ASN A 122 -7.85 12.53 23.76
CA ASN A 122 -7.94 13.38 24.94
C ASN A 122 -9.18 14.29 24.93
N THR A 123 -9.48 14.90 23.79
CA THR A 123 -10.62 15.84 23.67
C THR A 123 -11.96 15.15 23.87
N LEU A 124 -12.13 13.94 23.33
CA LEU A 124 -13.36 13.15 23.46
C LEU A 124 -13.41 12.36 24.77
N SER A 125 -12.35 12.41 25.58
CA SER A 125 -12.23 11.64 26.83
C SER A 125 -12.53 10.16 26.62
N LEU A 126 -11.95 9.57 25.57
CA LEU A 126 -12.20 8.17 25.24
C LEU A 126 -11.74 7.27 26.41
N PRO A 127 -12.52 6.25 26.80
CA PRO A 127 -12.08 5.32 27.83
C PRO A 127 -11.09 4.30 27.25
N PRO A 128 -10.06 3.87 28.00
CA PRO A 128 -9.31 2.68 27.62
C PRO A 128 -10.25 1.46 27.69
N LEU A 129 -10.24 0.63 26.66
CA LEU A 129 -11.13 -0.53 26.54
C LEU A 129 -10.40 -1.68 25.83
N LEU A 130 -10.74 -2.92 26.17
CA LEU A 130 -10.20 -4.15 25.55
C LEU A 130 -8.66 -4.29 25.61
N GLY A 131 -7.99 -3.58 26.53
CA GLY A 131 -6.54 -3.60 26.64
C GLY A 131 -5.81 -2.63 25.70
N LEU A 132 -6.55 -1.84 24.92
CA LEU A 132 -6.00 -0.77 24.08
C LEU A 132 -5.82 0.53 24.87
N ARG A 133 -4.82 1.30 24.45
CA ARG A 133 -4.55 2.66 24.92
C ARG A 133 -5.62 3.58 24.37
N ILE A 134 -5.78 4.74 25.01
CA ILE A 134 -6.74 5.75 24.57
C ILE A 134 -6.34 6.31 23.19
N GLN A 135 -5.02 6.45 22.97
CA GLN A 135 -4.45 6.93 21.72
C GLN A 135 -4.81 6.01 20.54
N ASP A 136 -4.76 4.68 20.70
CA ASP A 136 -5.09 3.70 19.65
C ASP A 136 -6.54 3.91 19.11
N PHE A 137 -7.48 4.30 19.98
CA PHE A 137 -8.84 4.64 19.55
C PHE A 137 -8.91 5.96 18.77
N GLY A 138 -8.06 6.92 19.13
CA GLY A 138 -7.93 8.17 18.40
C GLY A 138 -7.36 7.97 17.00
N GLU A 139 -6.30 7.17 16.89
CA GLU A 139 -5.68 6.78 15.61
C GLU A 139 -6.69 6.04 14.73
N LEU A 140 -7.43 5.06 15.29
CA LEU A 140 -8.51 4.38 14.57
C LEU A 140 -9.56 5.35 14.03
N LEU A 141 -9.92 6.38 14.80
CA LEU A 141 -10.90 7.38 14.37
C LEU A 141 -10.38 8.22 13.19
N VAL A 142 -9.09 8.60 13.20
CA VAL A 142 -8.45 9.32 12.08
C VAL A 142 -8.45 8.43 10.84
N SER A 143 -7.94 7.21 10.95
CA SER A 143 -7.88 6.23 9.84
C SER A 143 -9.26 5.93 9.27
N PHE A 144 -10.26 5.74 10.13
CA PHE A 144 -11.66 5.54 9.72
C PHE A 144 -12.23 6.75 8.97
N THR A 145 -11.88 7.96 9.40
CA THR A 145 -12.33 9.21 8.76
C THR A 145 -11.76 9.32 7.35
N VAL A 146 -10.45 9.12 7.19
CA VAL A 146 -9.77 9.14 5.88
C VAL A 146 -10.35 8.09 4.95
N PHE A 147 -10.52 6.86 5.44
CA PHE A 147 -11.11 5.76 4.69
C PHE A 147 -12.56 6.05 4.26
N SER A 148 -13.35 6.68 5.15
CA SER A 148 -14.73 7.08 4.85
C SER A 148 -14.81 8.15 3.76
N VAL A 149 -13.91 9.14 3.81
CA VAL A 149 -13.79 10.17 2.78
C VAL A 149 -13.40 9.55 1.43
N LEU A 150 -12.43 8.64 1.42
CA LEU A 150 -12.06 7.88 0.21
C LEU A 150 -13.28 7.12 -0.35
N CYS A 151 -13.98 6.37 0.48
CA CYS A 151 -15.15 5.58 0.06
C CYS A 151 -16.25 6.47 -0.53
N LEU A 152 -16.48 7.65 0.05
CA LEU A 152 -17.43 8.63 -0.49
C LEU A 152 -17.02 9.08 -1.90
N PHE A 153 -15.76 9.48 -2.11
CA PHE A 153 -15.27 9.88 -3.43
C PHE A 153 -15.35 8.74 -4.45
N LEU A 154 -14.98 7.51 -4.06
CA LEU A 154 -15.12 6.35 -4.93
C LEU A 154 -16.60 6.10 -5.28
N LEU A 155 -17.52 6.14 -4.32
CA LEU A 155 -18.95 5.94 -4.57
C LEU A 155 -19.52 6.95 -5.58
N LEU A 156 -19.12 8.22 -5.45
CA LEU A 156 -19.59 9.31 -6.32
C LEU A 156 -19.06 9.18 -7.75
N PHE A 157 -17.77 8.85 -7.93
CA PHE A 157 -17.11 8.93 -9.23
C PHE A 157 -16.91 7.59 -9.94
N TYR A 158 -17.02 6.45 -9.25
CA TYR A 158 -16.68 5.13 -9.80
C TYR A 158 -17.54 4.75 -11.01
N ARG A 159 -18.85 4.99 -10.95
CA ARG A 159 -19.78 4.60 -12.04
C ARG A 159 -19.55 5.39 -13.33
N THR A 160 -19.15 6.66 -13.22
CA THR A 160 -18.89 7.55 -14.35
C THR A 160 -17.44 7.50 -14.83
N ALA A 161 -16.55 6.85 -14.07
CA ALA A 161 -15.13 6.79 -14.39
C ALA A 161 -14.82 5.83 -15.56
N PRO A 162 -13.72 6.05 -16.29
CA PRO A 162 -13.27 5.12 -17.33
C PRO A 162 -13.01 3.71 -16.80
N VAL A 163 -13.19 2.70 -17.67
CA VAL A 163 -12.98 1.27 -17.33
C VAL A 163 -11.58 1.01 -16.77
N LEU A 164 -10.56 1.73 -17.25
CA LEU A 164 -9.20 1.64 -16.72
C LEU A 164 -9.15 2.00 -15.22
N PHE A 165 -9.78 3.11 -14.83
CA PHE A 165 -9.84 3.54 -13.44
C PHE A 165 -10.64 2.57 -12.58
N GLN A 166 -11.76 2.04 -13.08
CA GLN A 166 -12.59 1.09 -12.33
C GLN A 166 -11.80 -0.18 -11.97
N ARG A 167 -11.09 -0.76 -12.95
CA ARG A 167 -10.24 -1.94 -12.72
C ARG A 167 -9.09 -1.65 -11.77
N ALA A 168 -8.42 -0.51 -11.95
CA ALA A 168 -7.35 -0.08 -11.06
C ALA A 168 -7.83 0.11 -9.62
N THR A 169 -9.01 0.71 -9.45
CA THR A 169 -9.63 0.98 -8.16
C THR A 169 -9.92 -0.31 -7.40
N ILE A 170 -10.42 -1.36 -8.06
CA ILE A 170 -10.67 -2.64 -7.39
C ILE A 170 -9.36 -3.20 -6.80
N VAL A 171 -8.28 -3.20 -7.58
CA VAL A 171 -7.00 -3.76 -7.12
C VAL A 171 -6.39 -2.90 -6.01
N PHE A 172 -6.34 -1.57 -6.18
CA PHE A 172 -5.85 -0.68 -5.12
C PHE A 172 -6.69 -0.75 -3.86
N PHE A 173 -8.01 -0.89 -3.97
CA PHE A 173 -8.89 -1.03 -2.81
C PHE A 173 -8.65 -2.34 -2.06
N ILE A 174 -8.46 -3.46 -2.77
CA ILE A 174 -8.10 -4.74 -2.14
C ILE A 174 -6.74 -4.62 -1.42
N LEU A 175 -5.74 -4.03 -2.08
CA LEU A 175 -4.43 -3.82 -1.46
C LEU A 175 -4.53 -2.86 -0.26
N LEU A 176 -5.36 -1.82 -0.33
CA LEU A 176 -5.58 -0.89 0.78
C LEU A 176 -6.22 -1.59 1.97
N CYS A 177 -7.19 -2.48 1.73
CA CYS A 177 -7.75 -3.32 2.79
C CYS A 177 -6.70 -4.28 3.38
N MET A 178 -5.77 -4.77 2.58
CA MET A 178 -4.63 -5.57 3.09
C MET A 178 -3.67 -4.72 3.91
N LEU A 179 -3.39 -3.48 3.49
CA LEU A 179 -2.55 -2.55 4.24
C LEU A 179 -3.18 -2.23 5.59
N ALA A 180 -4.45 -1.81 5.60
CA ALA A 180 -5.21 -1.54 6.82
C ALA A 180 -5.38 -2.78 7.72
N PHE A 181 -5.32 -3.99 7.16
CA PHE A 181 -5.32 -5.20 7.98
C PHE A 181 -4.03 -5.30 8.81
N PHE A 182 -2.86 -5.05 8.23
CA PHE A 182 -1.61 -5.04 8.99
C PHE A 182 -1.56 -3.85 9.96
N GLY A 183 -1.70 -2.62 9.48
CA GLY A 183 -1.54 -1.40 10.30
C GLY A 183 -2.69 -1.03 11.23
N ILE A 184 -3.73 -1.87 11.32
CA ILE A 184 -4.81 -1.66 12.30
C ILE A 184 -5.10 -2.97 13.03
N VAL A 185 -5.38 -4.04 12.30
CA VAL A 185 -5.82 -5.30 12.94
C VAL A 185 -4.65 -6.02 13.59
N VAL A 186 -3.50 -6.13 12.90
CA VAL A 186 -2.31 -6.78 13.47
C VAL A 186 -1.69 -5.91 14.56
N ASP A 187 -1.60 -4.59 14.36
CA ASP A 187 -1.19 -3.62 15.40
C ASP A 187 -2.04 -3.75 16.68
N MET A 188 -3.36 -3.65 16.59
CA MET A 188 -4.21 -3.78 17.78
C MET A 188 -4.07 -5.15 18.46
N LEU A 189 -3.88 -6.22 17.67
CA LEU A 189 -3.62 -7.56 18.21
C LEU A 189 -2.26 -7.61 18.91
N HIS A 190 -1.24 -6.95 18.37
CA HIS A 190 0.08 -6.81 18.97
C HIS A 190 -0.03 -6.10 20.31
N VAL A 191 -0.68 -4.95 20.38
CA VAL A 191 -0.90 -4.20 21.64
C VAL A 191 -1.58 -5.07 22.71
N VAL A 192 -2.60 -5.85 22.34
CA VAL A 192 -3.38 -6.66 23.29
C VAL A 192 -2.63 -7.92 23.76
N VAL A 193 -1.90 -8.59 22.86
CA VAL A 193 -1.36 -9.95 23.10
C VAL A 193 0.14 -9.95 23.46
N ALA A 194 0.91 -8.92 23.09
CA ALA A 194 2.37 -8.89 23.14
C ALA A 194 2.97 -8.70 24.55
N SER A 195 2.55 -9.51 25.51
CA SER A 195 3.09 -9.52 26.88
C SER A 195 4.49 -10.11 27.01
N LYS A 196 4.92 -10.99 26.07
CA LYS A 196 6.24 -11.66 26.10
C LYS A 196 7.16 -11.13 25.01
N ARG A 197 8.47 -11.12 25.28
CA ARG A 197 9.50 -10.63 24.34
C ARG A 197 9.43 -11.26 22.95
N ILE A 198 9.23 -12.59 22.86
CA ILE A 198 9.16 -13.30 21.57
C ILE A 198 7.88 -12.95 20.82
N THR A 199 6.73 -12.93 21.50
CA THR A 199 5.44 -12.60 20.86
C THR A 199 5.42 -11.16 20.37
N ASN A 200 6.02 -10.23 21.14
CA ASN A 200 6.19 -8.85 20.73
C ASN A 200 7.06 -8.74 19.46
N TYR A 201 8.22 -9.41 19.45
CA TYR A 201 9.10 -9.41 18.29
C TYR A 201 8.42 -9.95 17.03
N VAL A 202 7.77 -11.11 17.13
CA VAL A 202 7.15 -11.78 15.98
C VAL A 202 5.95 -10.98 15.45
N LEU A 203 5.05 -10.52 16.33
CA LEU A 203 3.85 -9.79 15.89
C LEU A 203 4.20 -8.45 15.24
N GLY A 204 5.08 -7.64 15.86
CA GLY A 204 5.54 -6.40 15.22
C GLY A 204 6.27 -6.66 13.89
N SER A 205 7.06 -7.75 13.80
CA SER A 205 7.69 -8.10 12.51
C SER A 205 6.68 -8.49 11.42
N ILE A 206 5.53 -9.07 11.80
CA ILE A 206 4.45 -9.45 10.87
C ILE A 206 3.66 -8.22 10.44
N GLU A 207 3.42 -7.30 11.37
CA GLU A 207 2.77 -6.03 11.14
C GLU A 207 3.55 -5.19 10.11
N ASP A 208 4.70 -4.66 10.50
CA ASP A 208 5.51 -3.75 9.68
C ASP A 208 6.03 -4.45 8.40
N GLY A 209 6.41 -5.72 8.52
CA GLY A 209 6.83 -6.53 7.38
C GLY A 209 5.69 -6.80 6.39
N GLY A 210 4.47 -6.94 6.90
CA GLY A 210 3.26 -7.12 6.11
C GLY A 210 2.90 -5.84 5.34
N GLU A 211 2.94 -4.69 6.01
CA GLU A 211 2.75 -3.39 5.38
C GLU A 211 3.79 -3.14 4.29
N MET A 212 5.07 -3.36 4.59
CA MET A 212 6.17 -3.17 3.66
C MET A 212 5.96 -3.97 2.37
N LEU A 213 5.49 -5.22 2.50
CA LEU A 213 5.17 -6.09 1.36
C LEU A 213 3.97 -5.57 0.56
N VAL A 214 2.90 -5.14 1.24
CA VAL A 214 1.69 -4.62 0.58
C VAL A 214 1.99 -3.33 -0.19
N VAL A 215 2.76 -2.41 0.38
CA VAL A 215 3.20 -1.17 -0.29
C VAL A 215 4.06 -1.51 -1.52
N SER A 216 4.90 -2.54 -1.45
CA SER A 216 5.66 -3.02 -2.62
C SER A 216 4.75 -3.56 -3.73
N LEU A 217 3.70 -4.32 -3.38
CA LEU A 217 2.69 -4.77 -4.35
C LEU A 217 1.94 -3.59 -4.99
N MET A 218 1.55 -2.59 -4.20
CA MET A 218 0.93 -1.36 -4.72
C MET A 218 1.85 -0.60 -5.66
N THR A 219 3.14 -0.51 -5.32
CA THR A 219 4.17 0.16 -6.13
C THR A 219 4.36 -0.53 -7.47
N VAL A 220 4.51 -1.85 -7.46
CA VAL A 220 4.61 -2.66 -8.69
C VAL A 220 3.34 -2.57 -9.51
N TYR A 221 2.16 -2.51 -8.87
CA TYR A 221 0.90 -2.32 -9.57
C TYR A 221 0.77 -0.94 -10.24
N ALA A 222 1.16 0.13 -9.55
CA ALA A 222 1.22 1.48 -10.13
C ALA A 222 2.19 1.54 -11.33
N TYR A 223 3.31 0.81 -11.25
CA TYR A 223 4.25 0.64 -12.35
C TYR A 223 3.64 -0.12 -13.52
N TYR A 224 2.94 -1.23 -13.25
CA TYR A 224 2.21 -2.02 -14.24
C TYR A 224 1.22 -1.14 -15.02
N LEU A 225 0.42 -0.32 -14.33
CA LEU A 225 -0.54 0.58 -14.99
C LEU A 225 0.16 1.57 -15.93
N ASN A 226 1.31 2.11 -15.53
CA ASN A 226 2.11 3.00 -16.37
C ASN A 226 2.70 2.30 -17.61
N PHE A 227 3.15 1.06 -17.44
CA PHE A 227 3.73 0.26 -18.51
C PHE A 227 2.68 -0.13 -19.57
N CYS A 228 1.55 -0.68 -19.13
CA CYS A 228 0.44 -1.05 -20.02
C CYS A 228 -0.12 0.16 -20.78
N TYR A 229 -0.12 1.34 -20.15
CA TYR A 229 -0.58 2.54 -20.83
C TYR A 229 0.44 3.08 -21.85
N SER A 230 1.72 3.10 -21.49
CA SER A 230 2.77 3.58 -22.41
C SER A 230 2.87 2.71 -23.67
N SER A 231 2.64 1.40 -23.55
CA SER A 231 2.62 0.47 -24.69
C SER A 231 1.39 0.60 -25.58
N GLN A 232 0.24 1.03 -25.06
CA GLN A 232 -0.96 1.31 -25.86
C GLN A 232 -0.81 2.55 -26.73
N LEU A 233 -0.20 3.63 -26.20
CA LEU A 233 0.09 4.85 -26.96
C LEU A 233 1.07 4.63 -28.12
N LEU A 234 2.00 3.68 -28.01
CA LEU A 234 2.93 3.33 -29.09
C LEU A 234 2.26 2.52 -30.21
N ARG A 235 1.05 2.01 -29.98
CA ARG A 235 0.28 1.18 -30.92
C ARG A 235 -0.89 1.94 -31.58
N SER A 236 -1.15 3.19 -31.18
CA SER A 236 -2.17 4.08 -31.77
C SER A 236 -1.51 5.12 -32.67
#